data_AF-A0A956FUC7-F1
#
_entry.id   AF-A0A956FUC7-F1
#
_cell.length_a   1.000
_cell.length_b   1.000
_cell.length_c   1.000
_cell.angle_alpha   90.00
_cell.angle_beta   90.00
_cell.angle_gamma   90.00
#
_symmetry.space_group_name_H-M   'P 1'
#
loop_
_entity.id
_entity.type
_entity.pdbx_description
1 polymer ?
#
loop_
_entity_poly.entity_id
_entity_poly.type
_entity_poly.pdbx_seq_one_letter_code
_entity_poly.pdbx_strand_id
1 'polypeptide(L)'
;MTEDTHTHEPAATAELDCERCDARLIDFAYAELEDGERVAVARHLAGCSRCALEFCRLKADLDGVLEAAVEAPPQAVRRRIRAEVERSFGPRWWHQVAAFWSRPIPAYGVVVASLIPVVLWVATSLRPGSYGGAAPVAEVEPSTRPPALTDYDSMVPLLPEDRPL
;
A
#
# COMPACT_ATOMS: atom_id res chain seq x y z
N MET A 1 58.14 -39.94 8.82
CA MET A 1 57.25 -39.84 7.65
C MET A 1 55.82 -39.78 8.20
N THR A 2 55.25 -38.72 8.80
CA THR A 2 55.41 -37.25 8.68
C THR A 2 55.48 -36.82 7.22
N GLU A 3 54.50 -36.19 6.59
CA GLU A 3 53.36 -35.39 7.03
C GLU A 3 52.30 -35.47 5.93
N ASP A 4 51.05 -35.78 6.25
CA ASP A 4 49.89 -35.42 5.43
C ASP A 4 49.08 -34.38 6.20
N THR A 5 49.68 -33.19 6.31
CA THR A 5 48.97 -32.00 6.76
C THR A 5 48.08 -31.56 5.62
N HIS A 6 46.86 -32.09 5.58
CA HIS A 6 45.75 -31.44 4.87
C HIS A 6 45.57 -30.05 5.50
N THR A 7 46.26 -29.07 4.94
CA THR A 7 45.97 -27.65 5.14
C THR A 7 44.58 -27.41 4.60
N HIS A 8 43.60 -27.43 5.50
CA HIS A 8 42.30 -26.86 5.25
C HIS A 8 42.52 -25.35 5.22
N GLU A 9 42.72 -24.84 4.01
CA GLU A 9 42.80 -23.41 3.71
C GLU A 9 41.50 -22.77 4.23
N PRO A 10 41.55 -21.84 5.19
CA PRO A 10 40.36 -21.26 5.76
C PRO A 10 39.61 -20.49 4.66
N ALA A 11 38.33 -20.83 4.48
CA ALA A 11 37.37 -20.08 3.69
C ALA A 11 37.26 -18.65 4.22
N ALA A 12 38.18 -17.80 3.78
CA ALA A 12 38.09 -16.37 3.93
C ALA A 12 36.87 -15.92 3.13
N THR A 13 35.87 -15.43 3.85
CA THR A 13 34.85 -14.53 3.33
C THR A 13 35.54 -13.42 2.53
N ALA A 14 35.66 -13.59 1.22
CA ALA A 14 36.21 -12.57 0.34
C ALA A 14 35.32 -11.33 0.48
N GLU A 15 35.80 -10.36 1.22
CA GLU A 15 35.15 -9.08 1.43
C GLU A 15 35.04 -8.42 0.06
N LEU A 16 33.82 -8.33 -0.46
CA LEU A 16 33.56 -7.76 -1.77
C LEU A 16 33.97 -6.28 -1.71
N ASP A 17 34.96 -5.87 -2.52
CA ASP A 17 35.41 -4.48 -2.57
C ASP A 17 34.45 -3.60 -3.40
N CYS A 18 34.65 -2.28 -3.34
CA CYS A 18 33.73 -1.36 -3.99
C CYS A 18 33.81 -1.41 -5.52
N GLU A 19 34.95 -1.76 -6.11
CA GLU A 19 35.15 -1.80 -7.57
C GLU A 19 34.49 -3.04 -8.17
N ARG A 20 34.64 -4.19 -7.49
CA ARG A 20 33.94 -5.43 -7.82
C ARG A 20 32.43 -5.34 -7.59
N CYS A 21 32.02 -4.58 -6.56
CA CYS A 21 30.60 -4.29 -6.36
C CYS A 21 30.03 -3.50 -7.54
N ASP A 22 30.70 -2.42 -7.92
CA ASP A 22 30.27 -1.53 -9.01
C ASP A 22 30.12 -2.28 -10.33
N ALA A 23 31.10 -3.12 -10.68
CA ALA A 23 31.08 -3.96 -11.87
C ALA A 23 29.91 -4.96 -11.91
N ARG A 24 29.28 -5.28 -10.77
CA ARG A 24 28.21 -6.27 -10.64
C ARG A 24 26.83 -5.66 -10.38
N LEU A 25 26.71 -4.34 -10.33
CA LEU A 25 25.43 -3.69 -10.00
C LEU A 25 24.35 -3.92 -11.06
N ILE A 26 24.73 -3.98 -12.35
CA ILE A 26 23.81 -4.24 -13.46
C ILE A 26 23.24 -5.66 -13.35
N ASP A 27 24.12 -6.66 -13.24
CA ASP A 27 23.73 -8.07 -13.10
C ASP A 27 22.90 -8.28 -11.82
N PHE A 28 23.23 -7.57 -10.73
CA PHE A 28 22.45 -7.58 -9.50
C PHE A 28 21.05 -6.97 -9.71
N ALA A 29 20.93 -5.88 -10.47
CA ALA A 29 19.64 -5.24 -10.77
C ALA A 29 18.72 -6.15 -11.60
N TYR A 30 19.28 -6.91 -12.53
CA TYR A 30 18.55 -7.87 -13.36
C TYR A 30 18.42 -9.27 -12.73
N ALA A 31 18.95 -9.48 -11.52
CA ALA A 31 18.97 -10.76 -10.81
C ALA A 31 19.67 -11.89 -11.59
N GLU A 32 20.73 -11.56 -12.33
CA GLU A 32 21.53 -12.50 -13.13
C GLU A 32 22.72 -13.09 -12.36
N LEU A 33 23.04 -12.54 -11.17
CA LEU A 33 24.10 -13.06 -10.31
C LEU A 33 23.70 -14.38 -9.63
N GLU A 34 24.69 -15.27 -9.46
CA GLU A 34 24.53 -16.47 -8.63
C GLU A 34 24.22 -16.11 -7.16
N ASP A 35 23.57 -17.01 -6.44
CA ASP A 35 23.06 -16.75 -5.08
C ASP A 35 24.15 -16.25 -4.11
N GLY A 36 25.34 -16.83 -4.15
CA GLY A 36 26.46 -16.43 -3.29
C GLY A 36 26.95 -15.01 -3.60
N GLU A 37 27.02 -14.67 -4.88
CA GLU A 37 27.47 -13.35 -5.34
C GLU A 37 26.43 -12.28 -5.05
N ARG A 38 25.15 -12.60 -5.26
CA ARG A 38 24.01 -11.74 -4.92
C ARG A 38 24.00 -11.39 -3.44
N VAL A 39 24.23 -12.37 -2.57
CA VAL A 39 24.32 -12.14 -1.11
C VAL A 39 25.53 -11.27 -0.76
N ALA A 40 26.67 -11.46 -1.42
CA ALA A 40 27.86 -10.65 -1.20
C ALA A 40 27.65 -9.18 -1.61
N VAL A 41 27.05 -8.93 -2.78
CA VAL A 41 26.69 -7.58 -3.25
C VAL A 41 25.67 -6.94 -2.30
N ALA A 42 24.60 -7.66 -1.93
CA ALA A 42 23.58 -7.14 -1.01
C ALA A 42 24.18 -6.75 0.35
N ARG A 43 25.09 -7.57 0.90
CA ARG A 43 25.80 -7.26 2.15
C ARG A 43 26.68 -6.02 2.01
N HIS A 44 27.40 -5.88 0.89
CA HIS A 44 28.23 -4.70 0.64
C HIS A 44 27.39 -3.43 0.51
N LEU A 45 26.27 -3.47 -0.22
CA LEU A 45 25.34 -2.34 -0.34
C LEU A 45 24.77 -1.91 1.02
N ALA A 46 24.51 -2.86 1.92
CA ALA A 46 24.05 -2.55 3.27
C ALA A 46 25.13 -1.86 4.14
N GLY A 47 26.42 -2.11 3.87
CA GLY A 47 27.55 -1.56 4.62
C GLY A 47 28.22 -0.32 3.99
N CYS A 48 28.01 -0.06 2.70
CA CYS A 48 28.70 0.99 1.94
C CYS A 48 27.71 1.96 1.32
N SER A 49 27.59 3.16 1.92
CA SER A 49 26.68 4.21 1.45
C SER A 49 26.98 4.71 0.04
N ARG A 50 28.26 4.71 -0.37
CA ARG A 50 28.67 5.08 -1.74
C ARG A 50 28.06 4.13 -2.76
N CYS A 51 28.29 2.83 -2.60
CA CYS A 51 27.78 1.81 -3.53
C CYS A 51 26.25 1.74 -3.50
N ALA A 52 25.61 1.94 -2.34
CA ALA A 52 24.16 2.03 -2.24
C ALA A 52 23.58 3.21 -3.05
N LEU A 53 24.21 4.38 -2.99
CA LEU A 53 23.79 5.55 -3.77
C LEU A 53 23.96 5.32 -5.28
N GLU A 54 25.09 4.73 -5.71
CA GLU A 54 25.29 4.41 -7.13
C GLU A 54 24.27 3.38 -7.62
N PHE A 55 23.97 2.35 -6.83
CA PHE A 55 22.92 1.38 -7.15
C PHE A 55 21.54 2.05 -7.28
N CYS A 56 21.19 2.96 -6.37
CA CYS A 56 19.92 3.70 -6.46
C CYS A 56 19.84 4.57 -7.72
N ARG A 57 20.93 5.21 -8.13
CA ARG A 57 20.99 5.99 -9.39
C ARG A 57 20.82 5.08 -10.59
N LEU A 58 21.63 4.02 -10.67
CA LEU A 58 21.53 3.01 -11.72
C LEU A 58 20.10 2.50 -11.82
N LYS A 59 19.47 2.13 -10.71
CA LYS A 59 18.11 1.63 -10.70
C LYS A 59 17.10 2.66 -11.18
N ALA A 60 17.23 3.93 -10.79
CA ALA A 60 16.36 4.99 -11.28
C ALA A 60 16.48 5.20 -12.80
N ASP A 61 17.68 5.06 -13.34
CA ASP A 61 17.95 5.10 -14.78
C ASP A 61 17.34 3.88 -15.50
N LEU A 62 17.54 2.67 -14.96
CA LEU A 62 17.02 1.41 -15.53
C LEU A 62 15.49 1.32 -15.49
N ASP A 63 14.86 1.76 -14.39
CA ASP A 63 13.40 1.81 -14.26
C ASP A 63 12.78 2.87 -15.20
N GLY A 64 13.61 3.63 -15.92
CA GLY A 64 13.19 4.65 -16.86
C GLY A 64 12.43 5.77 -16.15
N VAL A 65 12.60 5.96 -14.83
CA VAL A 65 11.84 6.97 -14.07
C VAL A 65 12.09 8.38 -14.62
N LEU A 66 13.30 8.62 -15.13
CA LEU A 66 13.67 9.88 -15.76
C LEU A 66 13.10 10.04 -17.19
N GLU A 67 13.03 8.97 -17.98
CA GLU A 67 12.54 9.02 -19.37
C GLU A 67 11.02 8.83 -19.51
N ALA A 68 10.41 7.97 -18.70
CA ALA A 68 8.97 7.71 -18.68
C ALA A 68 8.16 8.95 -18.24
N ALA A 69 8.79 9.89 -17.54
CA ALA A 69 8.21 11.20 -17.25
C ALA A 69 8.04 12.07 -18.53
N VAL A 70 8.80 11.80 -19.59
CA VAL A 70 8.84 12.62 -20.80
C VAL A 70 7.80 12.15 -21.83
N GLU A 71 7.56 10.84 -21.96
CA GLU A 71 6.64 10.30 -22.97
C GLU A 71 5.39 9.68 -22.33
N ALA A 72 4.39 10.53 -22.05
CA ALA A 72 3.13 10.05 -21.50
C ALA A 72 2.38 9.18 -22.54
N PRO A 73 1.94 7.96 -22.21
CA PRO A 73 1.27 7.08 -23.15
C PRO A 73 -0.03 7.73 -23.68
N PRO A 74 -0.39 7.50 -24.96
CA PRO A 74 -1.58 8.08 -25.57
C PRO A 74 -2.84 7.84 -24.73
N GLN A 75 -3.74 8.83 -24.68
CA GLN A 75 -4.93 8.75 -23.82
C GLN A 75 -5.78 7.49 -24.07
N ALA A 76 -5.84 7.02 -25.32
CA ALA A 76 -6.58 5.81 -25.69
C ALA A 76 -6.04 4.55 -24.99
N VAL A 77 -4.71 4.42 -24.90
CA VAL A 77 -4.05 3.29 -24.24
C VAL A 77 -4.32 3.33 -22.74
N ARG A 78 -4.18 4.51 -22.11
CA ARG A 78 -4.48 4.69 -20.68
C ARG A 78 -5.93 4.34 -20.33
N ARG A 79 -6.89 4.76 -21.17
CA ARG A 79 -8.31 4.41 -20.99
C ARG A 79 -8.54 2.91 -21.09
N ARG A 80 -7.90 2.24 -22.06
CA ARG A 80 -8.01 0.78 -22.23
C ARG A 80 -7.46 0.03 -21.02
N ILE A 81 -6.27 0.42 -20.53
CA ILE A 81 -5.67 -0.18 -19.34
C ILE A 81 -6.57 0.03 -18.12
N ARG A 82 -7.08 1.25 -17.89
CA ARG A 82 -7.99 1.52 -16.77
C ARG A 82 -9.25 0.65 -16.83
N ALA A 83 -9.87 0.53 -18.01
CA ALA A 83 -11.04 -0.32 -18.19
C ALA A 83 -10.75 -1.81 -17.94
N GLU A 84 -9.53 -2.28 -18.24
CA GLU A 84 -9.11 -3.66 -17.97
C GLU A 84 -8.87 -3.91 -16.48
N VAL A 85 -8.23 -2.95 -15.80
CA VAL A 85 -8.00 -2.98 -14.35
C VAL A 85 -9.33 -2.96 -13.60
N GLU A 86 -10.26 -2.08 -13.99
CA GLU A 86 -11.61 -2.06 -13.41
C GLU A 86 -12.37 -3.37 -13.64
N ARG A 87 -12.17 -4.05 -14.78
CA ARG A 87 -12.80 -5.36 -15.01
C ARG A 87 -12.15 -6.50 -14.21
N SER A 88 -10.84 -6.43 -13.99
CA SER A 88 -10.08 -7.49 -13.30
C SER A 88 -10.13 -7.35 -11.77
N PHE A 89 -10.08 -6.11 -11.27
CA PHE A 89 -10.00 -5.77 -9.85
C PHE A 89 -11.23 -5.05 -9.31
N GLY A 90 -12.21 -4.72 -10.17
CA GLY A 90 -13.46 -4.15 -9.73
C GLY A 90 -14.23 -5.11 -8.82
N PRO A 91 -14.82 -4.62 -7.72
CA PRO A 91 -15.61 -5.46 -6.83
C PRO A 91 -16.77 -6.09 -7.61
N ARG A 92 -16.67 -7.40 -7.90
CA ARG A 92 -17.70 -8.17 -8.64
C ARG A 92 -19.08 -8.05 -7.97
N TRP A 93 -19.10 -7.82 -6.66
CA TRP A 93 -20.31 -7.60 -5.87
C TRP A 93 -21.03 -6.28 -6.22
N TRP A 94 -20.32 -5.22 -6.63
CA TRP A 94 -20.95 -3.95 -7.04
C TRP A 94 -21.79 -4.12 -8.31
N HIS A 95 -21.33 -4.92 -9.27
CA HIS A 95 -22.12 -5.23 -10.47
C HIS A 95 -23.36 -6.07 -10.16
N GLN A 96 -23.30 -6.96 -9.15
CA GLN A 96 -24.44 -7.74 -8.69
C GLN A 96 -25.44 -6.88 -7.91
N VAL A 97 -24.97 -5.99 -7.04
CA VAL A 97 -25.84 -5.08 -6.27
C VAL A 97 -26.48 -4.04 -7.19
N ALA A 98 -25.74 -3.47 -8.15
CA ALA A 98 -26.29 -2.56 -9.14
C ALA A 98 -27.36 -3.25 -10.02
N ALA A 99 -27.10 -4.49 -10.47
CA ALA A 99 -28.08 -5.27 -11.21
C ALA A 99 -29.32 -5.60 -10.36
N PHE A 100 -29.14 -5.89 -9.06
CA PHE A 100 -30.23 -6.15 -8.12
C PHE A 100 -31.09 -4.90 -7.86
N TRP A 101 -30.47 -3.73 -7.70
CA TRP A 101 -31.17 -2.45 -7.52
C TRP A 101 -31.84 -1.91 -8.79
N SER A 102 -31.31 -2.25 -9.96
CA SER A 102 -31.91 -1.85 -11.25
C SER A 102 -33.11 -2.72 -11.66
N ARG A 103 -33.41 -3.81 -10.94
CA ARG A 103 -34.57 -4.65 -11.19
C ARG A 103 -35.79 -4.03 -10.49
N PRO A 104 -36.79 -3.47 -11.22
CA PRO A 104 -38.00 -2.93 -10.62
C PRO A 104 -38.87 -4.10 -10.13
N ILE A 105 -38.60 -4.58 -8.92
CA ILE A 105 -39.43 -5.59 -8.27
C ILE A 105 -40.53 -4.85 -7.49
N PRO A 106 -41.83 -5.05 -7.78
CA PRO A 106 -42.94 -4.34 -7.11
C PRO A 106 -43.04 -4.60 -5.59
N ALA A 107 -42.23 -5.52 -5.06
CA ALA A 107 -42.16 -5.85 -3.63
C ALA A 107 -41.54 -4.73 -2.76
N TYR A 108 -40.73 -3.82 -3.33
CA TYR A 108 -40.17 -2.69 -2.55
C TYR A 108 -41.27 -1.76 -2.01
N GLY A 109 -42.40 -1.66 -2.71
CA GLY A 109 -43.55 -0.88 -2.24
C GLY A 109 -44.12 -1.38 -0.92
N VAL A 110 -44.17 -2.70 -0.73
CA VAL A 110 -44.71 -3.31 0.51
C VAL A 110 -43.73 -3.12 1.67
N VAL A 111 -42.43 -3.27 1.42
CA VAL A 111 -41.39 -3.07 2.45
C VAL A 111 -41.36 -1.61 2.91
N VAL A 112 -41.35 -0.65 1.97
CA VAL A 112 -41.38 0.78 2.33
C VAL A 112 -42.68 1.12 3.05
N ALA A 113 -43.83 0.62 2.60
CA ALA A 113 -45.11 0.84 3.29
C ALA A 113 -45.13 0.28 4.72
N SER A 114 -44.44 -0.83 4.98
CA SER A 114 -44.34 -1.42 6.32
C SER A 114 -43.44 -0.64 7.29
N LEU A 115 -42.50 0.15 6.77
CA LEU A 115 -41.61 0.98 7.60
C LEU A 115 -42.26 2.30 8.03
N ILE A 116 -43.23 2.81 7.26
CA ILE A 116 -43.99 4.03 7.58
C ILE A 116 -44.61 3.99 9.00
N PRO A 117 -45.37 2.95 9.41
CA PRO A 117 -45.95 2.91 10.75
C PRO A 117 -44.89 2.80 11.86
N VAL A 118 -43.77 2.12 11.60
CA VAL A 118 -42.65 1.99 12.57
C VAL A 118 -41.98 3.35 12.78
N VAL A 119 -41.70 4.09 11.70
CA VAL A 119 -41.11 5.43 11.77
C VAL A 119 -42.08 6.42 12.43
N LEU A 120 -43.37 6.35 12.12
CA LEU A 120 -44.38 7.19 12.77
C LEU A 120 -44.49 6.89 14.26
N TRP A 121 -44.45 5.61 14.64
CA TRP A 121 -44.46 5.19 16.04
C TRP A 121 -43.21 5.72 16.76
N VAL A 122 -42.01 5.55 16.19
CA VAL A 122 -40.77 6.08 16.76
C VAL A 122 -40.80 7.61 16.88
N ALA A 123 -41.24 8.33 15.86
CA ALA A 123 -41.30 9.80 15.86
C ALA A 123 -42.29 10.35 16.89
N THR A 124 -43.39 9.63 17.15
CA THR A 124 -44.35 9.99 18.20
C THR A 124 -43.90 9.59 19.60
N SER A 125 -43.17 8.48 19.72
CA SER A 125 -42.60 7.97 20.98
C SER A 125 -41.42 8.80 21.47
N LEU A 126 -40.65 9.36 20.53
CA LEU A 126 -39.50 10.20 20.80
C LEU A 126 -39.86 11.69 20.88
N ARG A 127 -41.14 12.09 20.89
CA ARG A 127 -41.51 13.49 21.19
C ARG A 127 -41.03 13.82 22.59
N PRO A 128 -39.90 14.55 22.75
CA PRO A 128 -39.41 14.90 24.07
C PRO A 128 -40.35 15.97 24.59
N GLY A 129 -40.93 15.74 25.77
CA GLY A 129 -41.54 16.81 26.54
C GLY A 129 -40.56 17.98 26.62
N SER A 130 -41.08 19.18 26.51
CA SER A 130 -40.40 20.45 26.70
C SER A 130 -39.46 20.42 27.91
N TYR A 131 -38.19 20.13 27.68
CA TYR A 131 -37.13 20.43 28.62
C TYR A 131 -36.71 21.88 28.36
N GLY A 132 -37.24 22.77 29.19
CA GLY A 132 -36.62 24.05 29.45
C GLY A 132 -35.20 23.84 29.99
N GLY A 133 -34.30 24.74 29.62
CA GLY A 133 -32.92 24.73 30.07
C GLY A 133 -31.95 24.93 28.92
N ALA A 134 -31.92 26.15 28.38
CA ALA A 134 -30.75 26.62 27.67
C ALA A 134 -29.60 26.67 28.68
N ALA A 135 -28.76 25.63 28.71
CA ALA A 135 -27.42 25.75 29.25
C ALA A 135 -26.63 26.65 28.27
N PRO A 136 -25.91 27.68 28.74
CA PRO A 136 -25.10 28.50 27.86
C PRO A 136 -24.06 27.60 27.19
N VAL A 137 -24.07 27.62 25.86
CA VAL A 137 -23.02 27.03 25.04
C VAL A 137 -21.73 27.73 25.45
N ALA A 138 -20.85 27.01 26.14
CA ALA A 138 -19.49 27.47 26.34
C ALA A 138 -18.89 27.68 24.95
N GLU A 139 -18.58 28.94 24.66
CA GLU A 139 -17.92 29.35 23.44
C GLU A 139 -16.61 28.57 23.30
N VAL A 140 -16.57 27.68 22.32
CA VAL A 140 -15.36 26.95 21.96
C VAL A 140 -14.45 27.94 21.26
N GLU A 141 -13.51 28.49 22.03
CA GLU A 141 -12.44 29.33 21.53
C GLU A 141 -11.67 28.55 20.44
N PRO A 142 -11.59 29.06 19.20
CA PRO A 142 -10.91 28.35 18.12
C PRO A 142 -9.42 28.28 18.42
N SER A 143 -8.95 27.08 18.79
CA SER A 143 -7.52 26.78 18.92
C SER A 143 -6.83 27.04 17.59
N THR A 144 -6.07 28.14 17.52
CA THR A 144 -5.16 28.52 16.43
C THR A 144 -3.90 27.66 16.38
N ARG A 145 -3.79 26.64 17.25
CA ARG A 145 -2.67 25.71 17.23
C ARG A 145 -2.95 24.60 16.21
N PRO A 146 -2.15 24.45 15.14
CA PRO A 146 -2.27 23.30 14.26
C PRO A 146 -2.02 22.02 15.07
N PRO A 147 -2.78 20.94 14.85
CA PRO A 147 -2.52 19.68 15.51
C PRO A 147 -1.13 19.20 15.11
N ALA A 148 -0.21 19.20 16.07
CA ALA A 148 1.08 18.54 15.89
C ALA A 148 0.82 17.03 15.90
N LEU A 149 0.88 16.40 14.73
CA LEU A 149 0.94 14.95 14.57
C LEU A 149 2.29 14.47 15.11
N THR A 150 2.43 14.41 16.43
CA THR A 150 3.62 13.85 17.10
C THR A 150 3.48 12.36 17.41
N ASP A 151 2.35 11.76 17.06
CA ASP A 151 2.06 10.35 17.30
C ASP A 151 1.51 9.71 16.01
N TYR A 152 2.38 9.64 15.00
CA TYR A 152 2.18 8.77 13.85
C TYR A 152 2.90 7.47 14.15
N ASP A 153 2.20 6.54 14.78
CA ASP A 153 2.71 5.20 15.02
C ASP A 153 2.70 4.42 13.69
N SER A 154 3.85 4.44 13.00
CA SER A 154 4.07 3.74 11.73
C SER A 154 4.04 2.22 11.87
N MET A 155 3.88 1.69 13.08
CA MET A 155 3.81 0.25 13.34
C MET A 155 2.39 -0.30 13.35
N VAL A 156 1.35 0.52 13.16
CA VAL A 156 -0.04 0.02 13.07
C VAL A 156 -0.26 -0.63 11.70
N PRO A 157 -0.40 -1.96 11.60
CA PRO A 157 -0.67 -2.62 10.33
C PRO A 157 -2.04 -2.18 9.80
N LEU A 158 -2.06 -1.66 8.57
CA LEU A 158 -3.26 -1.15 7.89
C LEU A 158 -4.24 -2.26 7.43
N LEU A 159 -3.94 -3.53 7.70
CA LEU A 159 -4.74 -4.67 7.30
C LEU A 159 -4.97 -5.61 8.49
N PRO A 160 -6.22 -5.84 8.91
CA PRO A 160 -6.52 -6.90 9.87
C PRO A 160 -6.23 -8.26 9.21
N GLU A 161 -5.33 -9.03 9.82
CA GLU A 161 -4.88 -10.34 9.34
C GLU A 161 -5.96 -11.44 9.42
N ASP A 162 -7.10 -11.18 10.07
CA ASP A 162 -8.12 -12.19 10.36
C ASP A 162 -9.29 -12.19 9.37
N ARG A 163 -9.03 -12.46 8.08
CA ARG A 163 -10.08 -12.95 7.17
C ARG A 163 -9.87 -14.42 6.86
N PRO A 164 -10.68 -15.34 7.42
CA PRO A 164 -10.73 -16.71 6.93
C PRO A 164 -11.29 -16.73 5.50
N LEU A 165 -10.63 -17.52 4.64
CA LEU A 165 -10.97 -17.77 3.24
C LEU A 165 -12.34 -18.45 3.06
#